data_AF-A0A7C9A5W6-F1
#
_entry.id   AF-A0A7C9A5W6-F1
#
_cell.length_a   1.000
_cell.length_b   1.000
_cell.length_c   1.000
_cell.angle_alpha   90.00
_cell.angle_beta   90.00
_cell.angle_gamma   90.00
#
_symmetry.space_group_name_H-M   'P 1'
#
loop_
_entity.id
_entity.type
_entity.pdbx_description
1 polymer ?
#
loop_
_entity_poly.entity_id
_entity_poly.type
_entity_poly.pdbx_seq_one_letter_code
_entity_poly.pdbx_strand_id
1 'polypeptide(L)'
;EQGHGIDKFVMDISDYSVSVSGCKSPEAIIMFADSQADMKPALQKMDCAFSKRTVIAGNEGCHFRYGSINKPSITSTCPGRLGLADDAVALVFVRDKKLNGLGQIEFHFSVGTGV
;
A
#
# COMPACT_ATOMS: atom_id res chain seq x y z
N GLU A 1 14.85 -14.37 -6.74
CA GLU A 1 15.20 -12.95 -6.48
C GLU A 1 13.98 -12.05 -6.19
N GLN A 2 12.81 -12.61 -5.84
CA GLN A 2 11.59 -11.83 -5.58
C GLN A 2 11.52 -11.15 -4.19
N GLY A 3 12.44 -11.47 -3.27
CA GLY A 3 12.40 -10.99 -1.88
C GLY A 3 12.78 -9.52 -1.69
N HIS A 4 13.78 -9.03 -2.43
CA HIS A 4 14.40 -7.72 -2.21
C HIS A 4 13.45 -6.54 -2.47
N GLY A 5 12.59 -6.65 -3.49
CA GLY A 5 11.61 -5.61 -3.81
C GLY A 5 10.52 -5.47 -2.74
N ILE A 6 10.04 -6.60 -2.20
CA ILE A 6 9.02 -6.61 -1.16
C ILE A 6 9.60 -6.13 0.18
N ASP A 7 10.81 -6.54 0.54
CA ASP A 7 11.49 -6.03 1.75
C ASP A 7 11.63 -4.52 1.69
N LYS A 8 12.09 -4.00 0.55
CA LYS A 8 12.20 -2.56 0.35
C LYS A 8 10.83 -1.87 0.41
N PHE A 9 9.80 -2.44 -0.20
CA PHE A 9 8.45 -1.88 -0.18
C PHE A 9 7.91 -1.72 1.26
N VAL A 10 8.02 -2.76 2.08
CA VAL A 10 7.59 -2.72 3.48
C VAL A 10 8.43 -1.74 4.30
N MET A 11 9.74 -1.68 4.02
CA MET A 11 10.65 -0.72 4.66
C MET A 11 10.32 0.73 4.29
N ASP A 12 10.07 1.02 3.02
CA ASP A 12 9.70 2.35 2.53
C ASP A 12 8.41 2.84 3.21
N ILE A 13 7.42 1.96 3.41
CA ILE A 13 6.18 2.27 4.16
C ILE A 13 6.49 2.56 5.63
N SER A 14 7.32 1.74 6.27
CA SER A 14 7.74 1.94 7.66
C SER A 14 8.47 3.27 7.85
N ASP A 15 9.43 3.57 6.99
CA ASP A 15 10.25 4.77 7.08
C ASP A 15 9.42 6.03 6.82
N TYR A 16 8.51 5.98 5.85
CA TYR A 16 7.51 7.04 5.65
C TYR A 16 6.64 7.22 6.90
N SER A 17 6.16 6.12 7.49
CA SER A 17 5.33 6.15 8.69
C SER A 17 6.07 6.78 9.88
N VAL A 18 7.34 6.43 10.08
CA VAL A 18 8.20 7.02 11.13
C VAL A 18 8.42 8.51 10.88
N SER A 19 8.68 8.90 9.63
CA SER A 19 8.90 10.30 9.25
C SER A 19 7.69 11.16 9.64
N VAL A 20 6.48 10.70 9.30
CA VAL A 20 5.23 11.44 9.52
C VAL A 20 4.71 11.33 10.96
N SER A 21 4.64 10.13 11.53
CA SER A 21 3.99 9.86 12.83
C SER A 21 4.95 9.59 14.00
N GLY A 22 6.21 9.25 13.71
CA GLY A 22 7.13 8.67 14.69
C GLY A 22 6.90 7.18 14.98
N CYS A 23 5.86 6.57 14.41
CA CYS A 23 5.55 5.15 14.54
C CYS A 23 5.88 4.39 13.24
N LYS A 24 6.37 3.15 13.37
CA LYS A 24 6.65 2.28 12.21
C LYS A 24 5.39 1.79 11.50
N SER A 25 4.28 1.69 12.23
CA SER A 25 3.04 1.15 11.70
C SER A 25 2.14 2.28 11.19
N PRO A 26 1.67 2.20 9.92
CA PRO A 26 0.61 3.07 9.44
C PRO A 26 -0.74 2.70 10.07
N GLU A 27 -1.74 3.56 9.92
CA GLU A 27 -3.11 3.31 10.38
C GLU A 27 -3.86 2.40 9.40
N ALA A 28 -3.70 2.66 8.10
CA ALA A 28 -4.32 1.86 7.05
C ALA A 28 -3.47 1.81 5.78
N ILE A 29 -3.61 0.73 5.03
CA ILE A 29 -3.00 0.49 3.73
C ILE A 29 -4.08 -0.01 2.79
N ILE A 30 -4.22 0.63 1.62
CA ILE A 30 -5.05 0.13 0.51
C ILE A 30 -4.13 -0.27 -0.63
N MET A 31 -4.09 -1.56 -0.97
CA MET A 31 -3.26 -2.11 -2.03
C MET A 31 -4.05 -2.43 -3.30
N PHE A 32 -3.42 -2.12 -4.43
CA PHE A 32 -3.89 -2.46 -5.77
C PHE A 32 -2.77 -3.21 -6.46
N ALA A 33 -3.03 -4.43 -6.90
CA ALA A 33 -2.07 -5.22 -7.65
C ALA A 33 -2.62 -5.61 -9.01
N ASP A 34 -1.71 -5.79 -9.96
CA ASP A 34 -2.06 -6.38 -11.25
C ASP A 34 -2.46 -7.85 -11.04
N SER A 35 -3.45 -8.29 -11.81
CA SER A 35 -3.95 -9.68 -11.81
C SER A 35 -2.89 -10.77 -11.97
N GLN A 36 -1.71 -10.45 -12.50
CA GLN A 36 -0.61 -11.38 -12.69
C GLN A 36 0.38 -11.40 -11.51
N ALA A 37 0.25 -10.50 -10.54
CA ALA A 37 1.19 -10.35 -9.43
C ALA A 37 0.73 -11.15 -8.18
N ASP A 38 1.60 -12.01 -7.64
CA ASP A 38 1.33 -12.71 -6.37
C ASP A 38 1.61 -11.79 -5.18
N MET A 39 0.54 -11.29 -4.55
CA MET A 39 0.62 -10.37 -3.41
C MET A 39 0.74 -11.06 -2.05
N LYS A 40 0.57 -12.38 -1.98
CA LYS A 40 0.62 -13.11 -0.70
C LYS A 40 1.92 -12.86 0.07
N PRO A 41 3.11 -12.85 -0.55
CA PRO A 41 4.34 -12.59 0.18
C PRO A 41 4.43 -11.16 0.73
N ALA A 42 3.86 -10.18 0.02
CA ALA A 42 3.80 -8.80 0.49
C ALA A 42 2.86 -8.66 1.70
N LEU A 43 1.66 -9.26 1.62
CA LEU A 43 0.70 -9.28 2.72
C LEU A 43 1.29 -9.95 3.97
N GLN A 44 1.94 -11.12 3.81
CA GLN A 44 2.58 -11.82 4.92
C GLN A 44 3.69 -10.99 5.60
N LYS A 45 4.50 -10.27 4.82
CA LYS A 45 5.54 -9.40 5.38
C LYS A 45 4.95 -8.19 6.10
N MET A 46 3.90 -7.57 5.56
CA MET A 46 3.22 -6.46 6.23
C MET A 46 2.54 -6.91 7.54
N ASP A 47 1.90 -8.08 7.54
CA ASP A 47 1.30 -8.69 8.75
C ASP A 47 2.35 -8.92 9.86
N CYS A 48 3.59 -9.24 9.48
CA CYS A 48 4.69 -9.39 10.42
C CYS A 48 5.30 -8.05 10.86
N ALA A 49 5.36 -7.07 9.95
CA ALA A 49 6.08 -5.82 10.16
C ALA A 49 5.25 -4.74 10.88
N PHE A 50 3.93 -4.76 10.73
CA PHE A 50 3.04 -3.71 11.22
C PHE A 50 2.18 -4.16 12.40
N SER A 51 1.60 -3.19 13.09
CA SER A 51 0.70 -3.44 14.21
C SER A 51 -0.52 -4.22 13.76
N LYS A 52 -1.06 -5.09 14.62
CA LYS A 52 -2.36 -5.75 14.38
C LYS A 52 -3.54 -4.78 14.23
N ARG A 53 -3.34 -3.50 14.57
CA ARG A 53 -4.32 -2.43 14.37
C ARG A 53 -4.24 -1.79 12.98
N THR A 54 -3.15 -2.00 12.25
CA THR A 54 -3.01 -1.53 10.88
C THR A 54 -4.03 -2.25 10.01
N VAL A 55 -4.92 -1.49 9.38
CA VAL A 55 -5.91 -2.04 8.46
C VAL A 55 -5.25 -2.26 7.12
N ILE A 56 -5.34 -3.48 6.57
CA ILE A 56 -4.87 -3.80 5.23
C ILE A 56 -6.07 -4.22 4.39
N ALA A 57 -6.33 -3.47 3.32
CA ALA A 57 -7.41 -3.73 2.38
C ALA A 57 -6.88 -3.65 0.94
N GLY A 58 -7.63 -4.18 -0.03
CA GLY A 58 -7.22 -4.10 -1.41
C GLY A 58 -7.87 -5.12 -2.34
N ASN A 59 -7.44 -5.08 -3.59
CA ASN A 59 -7.78 -6.08 -4.60
C ASN A 59 -6.50 -6.54 -5.30
N GLU A 60 -6.24 -7.85 -5.26
CA GLU A 60 -5.10 -8.48 -5.94
C GLU A 60 -5.32 -8.70 -7.44
N GLY A 61 -6.57 -8.59 -7.91
CA GLY A 61 -6.97 -8.86 -9.29
C GLY A 61 -7.52 -7.63 -10.02
N CYS A 62 -6.83 -6.50 -9.98
CA CYS A 62 -7.32 -5.26 -10.60
C CYS A 62 -6.40 -4.72 -11.70
N HIS A 63 -6.96 -3.86 -12.54
CA HIS A 63 -6.19 -2.94 -13.36
C HIS A 63 -6.32 -1.55 -12.76
N PHE A 64 -5.21 -0.91 -12.46
CA PHE A 64 -5.20 0.38 -11.81
C PHE A 64 -4.49 1.41 -12.68
N ARG A 65 -4.92 2.66 -12.52
CA ARG A 65 -4.34 3.83 -13.17
C ARG A 65 -3.83 4.76 -12.09
N TYR A 66 -2.61 5.25 -12.25
CA TYR A 66 -2.01 6.17 -11.31
C TYR A 66 -1.23 7.27 -12.04
N GLY A 67 -1.25 8.47 -11.47
CA GLY A 67 -0.39 9.57 -11.87
C GLY A 67 0.82 9.65 -10.95
N SER A 68 1.91 10.23 -11.43
CA SER A 68 3.05 10.59 -10.60
C SER A 68 3.42 12.04 -10.86
N ILE A 69 3.82 12.77 -9.83
CA ILE A 69 4.33 14.14 -10.01
C ILE A 69 5.55 14.14 -10.96
N ASN A 70 6.32 13.06 -10.97
CA ASN A 70 7.50 12.90 -11.81
C ASN A 70 7.19 12.42 -13.24
N LYS A 71 5.94 12.01 -13.52
CA LYS A 71 5.51 11.53 -14.84
C LYS A 71 4.18 12.20 -15.21
N PRO A 72 4.18 13.14 -16.19
CA PRO A 72 2.98 13.88 -16.54
C PRO A 72 1.87 13.02 -17.17
N SER A 73 2.19 11.80 -17.61
CA SER A 73 1.21 10.85 -18.14
C SER A 73 0.69 9.88 -17.07
N ILE A 74 -0.61 9.59 -17.14
CA ILE A 74 -1.24 8.53 -16.34
C ILE A 74 -0.66 7.18 -16.78
N THR A 75 -0.12 6.43 -15.82
CA THR A 75 0.34 5.06 -16.02
C THR A 75 -0.80 4.09 -15.74
N SER A 76 -0.93 3.03 -16.54
CA SER A 76 -1.97 2.01 -16.39
C SER A 76 -1.33 0.63 -16.43
N THR A 77 -1.73 -0.25 -15.50
CA THR A 77 -1.46 -1.68 -15.62
C THR A 77 -2.48 -2.27 -16.60
N CYS A 78 -2.02 -2.65 -17.80
CA CYS A 78 -2.87 -3.26 -18.84
C CYS A 78 -2.20 -4.55 -19.33
N PRO A 79 -2.97 -5.62 -19.62
CA PRO A 79 -2.43 -6.83 -20.22
C PRO A 79 -1.78 -6.53 -21.57
N GLY A 80 -0.54 -6.99 -21.78
CA GLY A 80 0.16 -6.88 -23.07
C GLY A 80 1.07 -5.66 -23.25
N ARG A 81 1.18 -4.76 -22.26
CA ARG A 81 2.23 -3.73 -22.27
C ARG A 81 3.55 -4.34 -21.76
N LEU A 82 4.45 -4.61 -22.70
CA LEU A 82 5.78 -5.17 -22.49
C LEU A 82 6.75 -4.14 -21.88
N GLY A 83 6.42 -3.58 -20.72
CA GLY A 83 7.28 -2.59 -20.08
C GLY A 83 6.96 -2.43 -18.61
N LEU A 84 7.87 -2.93 -17.76
CA LEU A 84 8.09 -2.57 -16.35
C LEU A 84 6.82 -2.05 -15.64
N ALA A 85 5.74 -2.82 -15.68
CA ALA A 85 4.54 -2.45 -14.96
C ALA A 85 4.86 -2.65 -13.47
N ASP A 86 4.57 -1.67 -12.63
CA ASP A 86 4.67 -1.87 -11.19
C ASP A 86 3.68 -2.99 -10.82
N ASP A 87 4.19 -4.06 -10.21
CA ASP A 87 3.40 -5.24 -9.84
C ASP A 87 2.25 -4.87 -8.87
N ALA A 88 2.47 -3.84 -8.06
CA ALA A 88 1.47 -3.28 -7.15
C ALA A 88 1.77 -1.84 -6.75
N VAL A 89 0.74 -1.14 -6.27
CA VAL A 89 0.82 0.15 -5.60
C VAL A 89 0.06 0.12 -4.27
N ALA A 90 0.53 0.87 -3.29
CA ALA A 90 -0.17 1.08 -2.02
C ALA A 90 -0.48 2.55 -1.78
N LEU A 91 -1.70 2.80 -1.31
CA LEU A 91 -2.08 4.04 -0.66
C LEU A 91 -1.95 3.86 0.86
N VAL A 92 -1.08 4.65 1.48
CA VAL A 92 -0.73 4.53 2.90
C VAL A 92 -1.30 5.70 3.69
N PHE A 93 -2.02 5.39 4.76
CA PHE A 93 -2.58 6.38 5.68
C PHE A 93 -1.80 6.38 6.99
N VAL A 94 -1.22 7.52 7.32
CA VAL A 94 -0.39 7.71 8.51
C VAL A 94 -0.92 8.87 9.33
N ARG A 95 -0.95 8.71 10.66
CA ARG A 95 -1.34 9.76 11.59
C ARG A 95 -0.25 10.82 11.71
N ASP A 96 -0.53 12.06 11.33
CA ASP A 96 0.43 13.14 11.50
C ASP A 96 0.63 13.49 12.99
N LYS A 97 1.89 13.49 13.44
CA LYS A 97 2.25 13.88 14.80
C LYS A 97 2.09 15.38 15.06
N LYS A 98 2.10 16.23 14.02
CA LYS A 98 2.09 17.70 14.13
C LYS A 98 0.71 18.26 14.45
N LEU A 99 -0.34 17.50 14.19
CA LEU A 99 -1.71 17.98 14.28
C LEU A 99 -2.30 17.89 15.70
N ASN A 100 -1.55 17.45 16.73
CA ASN A 100 -2.01 17.34 18.13
C ASN A 100 -3.41 16.70 18.27
N GLY A 101 -3.77 15.77 17.38
CA GLY A 101 -5.09 15.09 17.37
C GLY A 101 -6.21 15.82 16.61
N LEU A 102 -5.97 17.02 16.05
CA LEU A 102 -6.92 17.68 15.13
C LEU A 102 -6.91 16.98 13.77
N GLY A 103 -8.08 16.61 13.25
CA GLY A 103 -8.20 15.97 11.93
C GLY A 103 -7.80 14.48 11.92
N GLN A 104 -8.00 13.78 13.04
CA GLN A 104 -7.82 12.33 13.09
C GLN A 104 -8.75 11.65 12.06
N ILE A 105 -8.15 10.93 11.11
CA ILE A 105 -8.90 10.09 10.18
C ILE A 105 -9.23 8.79 10.92
N GLU A 106 -10.52 8.51 11.09
CA GLU A 106 -11.00 7.25 11.62
C GLU A 106 -11.44 6.36 10.46
N PHE A 107 -10.78 5.21 10.30
CA PHE A 107 -11.13 4.23 9.30
C PHE A 107 -12.17 3.27 9.88
N HIS A 108 -13.43 3.42 9.47
CA HIS A 108 -14.43 2.39 9.67
C HIS A 108 -14.35 1.42 8.50
N PHE A 109 -13.93 0.18 8.77
CA PHE A 109 -13.97 -0.89 7.78
C PHE A 109 -14.98 -1.96 8.22
N SER A 110 -15.66 -2.55 7.25
CA SER A 110 -16.52 -3.71 7.47
C SER A 110 -16.08 -4.81 6.51
N VAL A 111 -15.87 -6.00 7.05
CA VAL A 111 -15.53 -7.19 6.26
C VAL A 111 -16.84 -7.83 5.84
N GLY A 112 -17.26 -7.58 4.59
CA GLY A 112 -18.34 -8.32 3.96
C GLY A 112 -17.80 -9.59 3.30
N THR A 113 -18.61 -10.64 3.20
CA THR A 113 -18.22 -11.89 2.52
C THR A 113 -18.02 -11.73 1.00
N GLY A 114 -18.29 -10.55 0.43
CA GLY A 114 -18.47 -10.39 -1.02
C GLY A 114 -19.68 -11.21 -1.51
N VAL A 115 -20.21 -10.88 -2.68
CA VAL A 115 -21.23 -11.68 -3.37
C VAL A 115 -20.56 -12.43 -4.51
#